data_AF-A0A317HHU4-F1
#
_entry.id   AF-A0A317HHU4-F1
#
_cell.length_a   1.000
_cell.length_b   1.000
_cell.length_c   1.000
_cell.angle_alpha   90.00
_cell.angle_beta   90.00
_cell.angle_gamma   90.00
#
_symmetry.space_group_name_H-M   'P 1'
#
loop_
_entity.id
_entity.type
_entity.pdbx_description
1 polymer ?
#
loop_
_entity_poly.entity_id
_entity_poly.type
_entity_poly.pdbx_seq_one_letter_code
_entity_poly.pdbx_strand_id
1 'polypeptide(L)'
;MLGLSSQNAVALPVYLTDGTQNGGERRYPIPTTDSVNIDRSASLIVARFEGHVYVFALSCPHENNVVKWVPKDHRFQCTKHDSQYRPDGVYKGGRATRNLDRYVIQRDGDSVVVNLHQWVQSDKDPAGWAAATIAV
;
A
#
# COMPACT_ATOMS: atom_id res chain seq x y z
N MET A 1 -22.24 -10.40 -32.01
CA MET A 1 -20.95 -9.71 -31.79
C MET A 1 -20.92 -9.22 -30.35
N LEU A 2 -20.13 -9.86 -29.49
CA LEU A 2 -19.87 -9.39 -28.12
C LEU A 2 -18.75 -8.35 -28.18
N GLY A 3 -19.07 -7.10 -27.83
CA GLY A 3 -18.10 -6.03 -27.71
C GLY A 3 -17.25 -6.25 -26.46
N LEU A 4 -15.97 -6.56 -26.68
CA LEU A 4 -14.94 -6.47 -25.65
C LEU A 4 -14.70 -4.99 -25.36
N SER A 5 -15.28 -4.50 -24.26
CA SER A 5 -14.87 -3.23 -23.68
C SER A 5 -13.43 -3.39 -23.19
N SER A 6 -12.46 -2.95 -23.98
CA SER A 6 -11.11 -2.66 -23.51
C SER A 6 -11.23 -1.62 -22.40
N GLN A 7 -11.22 -2.08 -21.16
CA GLN A 7 -11.00 -1.21 -20.02
C GLN A 7 -9.62 -0.62 -20.22
N ASN A 8 -9.57 0.64 -20.65
CA ASN A 8 -8.35 1.42 -20.64
C ASN A 8 -7.74 1.28 -19.24
N ALA A 9 -6.55 0.68 -19.17
CA ALA A 9 -5.79 0.56 -17.94
C ALA A 9 -5.33 1.97 -17.54
N VAL A 10 -6.21 2.72 -16.90
CA VAL A 10 -5.87 4.00 -16.30
C VAL A 10 -4.90 3.68 -15.16
N ALA A 11 -3.69 4.24 -15.22
CA ALA A 11 -2.73 4.16 -14.14
C ALA A 11 -3.40 4.59 -12.83
N LEU A 12 -3.21 3.84 -11.74
CA LEU A 12 -3.77 4.23 -10.45
C LEU A 12 -3.30 5.66 -10.14
N PRO A 13 -4.22 6.58 -9.85
CA PRO A 13 -3.85 7.94 -9.52
C PRO A 13 -3.02 7.94 -8.22
N VAL A 14 -2.04 8.85 -8.16
CA VAL A 14 -1.21 9.06 -6.97
C VAL A 14 -1.52 10.41 -6.36
N TYR A 15 -1.74 10.42 -5.06
CA TYR A 15 -1.96 11.63 -4.28
C TYR A 15 -0.93 11.73 -3.15
N LEU A 16 -0.55 12.95 -2.79
CA LEU A 16 0.05 13.22 -1.50
C LEU A 16 -1.10 13.40 -0.50
N THR A 17 -0.94 12.83 0.70
CA THR A 17 -1.92 12.94 1.78
C THR A 17 -1.21 13.14 3.09
N ASP A 18 -1.91 13.71 4.07
CA ASP A 18 -1.49 13.73 5.45
C ASP A 18 -2.62 13.18 6.31
N GLY A 19 -2.34 12.12 7.07
CA GLY A 19 -3.31 11.55 8.01
C GLY A 19 -3.45 12.37 9.28
N THR A 20 -4.59 12.25 9.96
CA THR A 20 -4.76 12.83 11.30
C THR A 20 -4.15 11.88 12.32
N GLN A 21 -3.20 12.35 13.13
CA GLN A 21 -2.58 11.54 14.18
C GLN A 21 -3.26 11.76 15.53
N ASN A 22 -3.50 10.67 16.26
CA ASN A 22 -3.91 10.68 17.65
C ASN A 22 -3.15 9.59 18.42
N GLY A 23 -2.19 10.00 19.26
CA GLY A 23 -1.30 9.07 19.95
C GLY A 23 -0.53 8.18 18.97
N GLY A 24 -0.65 6.86 19.16
CA GLY A 24 -0.05 5.82 18.32
C GLY A 24 -0.86 5.46 17.07
N GLU A 25 -1.93 6.18 16.77
CA GLU A 25 -2.78 5.94 15.59
C GLU A 25 -2.64 7.04 14.55
N ARG A 26 -2.76 6.65 13.28
CA ARG A 26 -2.89 7.56 12.13
C ARG A 26 -4.17 7.23 11.37
N ARG A 27 -4.95 8.25 11.01
CA ARG A 27 -6.26 8.08 10.38
C ARG A 27 -6.30 8.71 8.99
N TYR A 28 -6.92 8.00 8.05
CA TYR A 28 -7.13 8.46 6.68
C TYR A 28 -8.56 8.16 6.24
N PRO A 29 -9.18 8.98 5.38
CA PRO A 29 -10.40 8.58 4.70
C PRO A 29 -10.12 7.36 3.81
N ILE A 30 -11.08 6.43 3.73
CA ILE A 30 -11.03 5.31 2.79
C ILE A 30 -11.20 5.87 1.38
N PRO A 31 -10.23 5.66 0.45
CA PRO A 31 -10.40 6.11 -0.93
C PRO A 31 -11.64 5.48 -1.56
N THR A 32 -12.41 6.27 -2.30
CA THR A 32 -13.65 5.79 -2.98
C THR A 32 -13.37 5.02 -4.27
N THR A 33 -12.18 5.20 -4.85
CA THR A 33 -11.69 4.49 -6.03
C THR A 33 -10.26 4.01 -5.81
N ASP A 34 -9.84 3.03 -6.61
CA ASP A 34 -8.46 2.54 -6.57
C ASP A 34 -7.46 3.69 -6.77
N SER A 35 -6.47 3.76 -5.88
CA SER A 35 -5.54 4.88 -5.78
C SER A 35 -4.36 4.53 -4.87
N VAL A 36 -3.29 5.30 -5.01
CA VAL A 36 -2.13 5.27 -4.12
C VAL A 36 -1.98 6.65 -3.46
N ASN A 37 -1.99 6.69 -2.15
CA ASN A 37 -1.92 7.93 -1.38
C ASN A 37 -0.67 7.86 -0.49
N ILE A 38 0.24 8.81 -0.64
CA ILE A 38 1.55 8.79 0.02
C ILE A 38 1.57 9.84 1.14
N ASP A 39 1.72 9.38 2.38
CA ASP A 39 2.00 10.24 3.54
C ASP A 39 3.49 10.21 3.84
N ARG A 40 4.18 11.27 3.40
CA ARG A 40 5.63 11.39 3.62
C ARG A 40 5.95 11.72 5.08
N SER A 41 5.07 12.42 5.78
CA SER A 41 5.30 12.81 7.17
C SER A 41 5.29 11.60 8.12
N ALA A 42 4.42 10.62 7.84
CA ALA A 42 4.34 9.36 8.58
C ALA A 42 5.14 8.21 7.93
N SER A 43 5.73 8.42 6.75
CA SER A 43 6.37 7.36 5.95
C SER A 43 5.44 6.18 5.67
N LEU A 44 4.21 6.48 5.24
CA LEU A 44 3.16 5.51 4.94
C LEU A 44 2.65 5.62 3.50
N ILE A 45 2.11 4.52 3.00
CA ILE A 45 1.34 4.47 1.76
C ILE A 45 -0.03 3.87 2.06
N VAL A 46 -1.11 4.58 1.73
CA VAL A 46 -2.48 4.04 1.72
C VAL A 46 -2.86 3.70 0.30
N ALA A 47 -3.03 2.41 0.01
CA ALA A 47 -3.41 1.93 -1.31
C ALA A 47 -4.82 1.34 -1.26
N ARG A 48 -5.70 1.77 -2.18
CA ARG A 48 -6.91 1.03 -2.52
C ARG A 48 -6.68 0.34 -3.85
N PHE A 49 -6.93 -0.96 -3.90
CA PHE A 49 -6.77 -1.77 -5.10
C PHE A 49 -7.72 -2.95 -5.07
N GLU A 50 -8.46 -3.17 -6.15
CA GLU A 50 -9.33 -4.36 -6.36
C GLU A 50 -10.30 -4.62 -5.19
N GLY A 51 -10.93 -3.57 -4.65
CA GLY A 51 -11.92 -3.70 -3.55
C GLY A 51 -11.30 -3.88 -2.16
N HIS A 52 -10.01 -3.59 -2.00
CA HIS A 52 -9.31 -3.69 -0.73
C HIS A 52 -8.48 -2.44 -0.44
N VAL A 53 -8.38 -2.09 0.85
CA VAL A 53 -7.44 -1.09 1.37
C VAL A 53 -6.29 -1.77 2.07
N TYR A 54 -5.09 -1.25 1.83
CA TYR A 54 -3.83 -1.66 2.46
C TYR A 54 -3.09 -0.42 2.94
N VAL A 55 -2.31 -0.57 4.02
CA VAL A 55 -1.37 0.47 4.46
C VAL A 55 0.02 -0.13 4.59
N PHE A 56 0.97 0.41 3.84
CA PHE A 56 2.36 -0.06 3.80
C PHE A 56 3.31 0.95 4.44
N ALA A 57 4.45 0.47 4.90
CA ALA A 57 5.61 1.33 5.09
C ALA A 57 6.06 1.93 3.75
N LEU A 58 6.46 3.21 3.73
CA LEU A 58 7.08 3.87 2.59
C LEU A 58 8.57 3.44 2.42
N SER A 59 8.88 2.20 2.77
CA SER A 59 10.23 1.67 2.75
C SER A 59 10.26 0.25 2.18
N CYS A 60 11.34 -0.04 1.47
CA CYS A 60 11.65 -1.34 0.93
C CYS A 60 12.18 -2.24 2.06
N PRO A 61 11.61 -3.43 2.31
CA PRO A 61 12.03 -4.33 3.39
C PRO A 61 13.46 -4.89 3.27
N HIS A 62 14.16 -4.64 2.16
CA HIS A 62 15.55 -5.08 1.97
C HIS A 62 16.54 -4.28 2.84
N GLU A 63 16.52 -2.95 2.71
CA GLU A 63 17.47 -2.03 3.36
C GLU A 63 16.80 -0.70 3.76
N ASN A 64 15.48 -0.71 3.92
CA ASN A 64 14.66 0.45 4.33
C ASN A 64 14.79 1.69 3.42
N ASN A 65 15.22 1.54 2.17
CA ASN A 65 15.19 2.61 1.18
C ASN A 65 13.77 2.92 0.74
N VAL A 66 13.50 4.17 0.37
CA VAL A 66 12.17 4.60 -0.07
C VAL A 66 11.68 3.79 -1.28
N VAL A 67 10.40 3.44 -1.27
CA VAL A 67 9.70 2.94 -2.46
C VAL A 67 8.90 4.09 -3.10
N LYS A 68 8.89 4.16 -4.43
CA LYS A 68 8.08 5.10 -5.20
C LYS A 68 7.03 4.35 -5.99
N TRP A 69 5.89 4.98 -6.26
CA TRP A 69 4.97 4.49 -7.28
C TRP A 69 5.49 4.81 -8.69
N VAL A 70 5.34 3.87 -9.61
CA VAL A 70 5.70 4.00 -11.03
C VAL A 70 4.43 3.86 -11.86
N PRO A 71 3.76 4.97 -12.24
CA PRO A 71 2.44 4.93 -12.87
C PRO A 71 2.36 4.08 -14.13
N LYS A 72 3.34 4.23 -15.03
CA LYS A 72 3.39 3.49 -16.30
C LYS A 72 3.42 1.96 -16.13
N ASP A 73 3.90 1.51 -14.97
CA ASP A 73 4.16 0.10 -14.69
C ASP A 73 3.23 -0.47 -13.61
N HIS A 74 2.36 0.38 -13.04
CA HIS A 74 1.40 0.00 -12.00
C HIS A 74 2.03 -0.76 -10.82
N ARG A 75 3.20 -0.28 -10.36
CA ARG A 75 3.97 -0.92 -9.30
C ARG A 75 4.61 0.08 -8.35
N PHE A 76 4.91 -0.37 -7.14
CA PHE A 76 5.93 0.25 -6.32
C PHE A 76 7.32 -0.24 -6.73
N GLN A 77 8.32 0.63 -6.62
CA GLN A 77 9.71 0.32 -6.91
C GLN A 77 10.64 0.97 -5.89
N CYS A 78 11.54 0.18 -5.31
CA CYS A 78 12.63 0.67 -4.47
C CYS A 78 13.55 1.58 -5.30
N THR A 79 13.92 2.74 -4.74
CA THR A 79 14.76 3.72 -5.43
C THR A 79 16.24 3.34 -5.52
N LYS A 80 16.69 2.32 -4.77
CA LYS A 80 18.11 1.94 -4.68
C LYS A 80 18.48 0.70 -5.50
N HIS A 81 17.73 -0.39 -5.35
CA HIS A 81 18.07 -1.70 -5.96
C HIS A 81 16.92 -2.30 -6.77
N ASP A 82 15.96 -1.48 -7.19
CA ASP A 82 14.88 -1.85 -8.12
C ASP A 82 14.00 -3.03 -7.68
N SER A 83 13.88 -3.31 -6.38
CA SER A 83 12.82 -4.21 -5.88
C SER A 83 11.44 -3.69 -6.26
N GLN A 84 10.59 -4.58 -6.80
CA GLN A 84 9.30 -4.26 -7.39
C GLN A 84 8.16 -4.91 -6.61
N TYR A 85 7.06 -4.19 -6.47
CA TYR A 85 5.88 -4.66 -5.73
C TYR A 85 4.60 -4.26 -6.45
N ARG A 86 3.61 -5.15 -6.44
CA ARG A 86 2.25 -4.90 -6.90
C ARG A 86 1.55 -3.82 -6.04
N PRO A 87 0.39 -3.28 -6.49
CA PRO A 87 -0.37 -2.31 -5.71
C PRO A 87 -0.87 -2.86 -4.35
N ASP A 88 -1.07 -4.17 -4.26
CA ASP A 88 -1.36 -4.92 -3.03
C ASP A 88 -0.11 -5.19 -2.16
N GLY A 89 1.07 -4.72 -2.56
CA GLY A 89 2.34 -4.87 -1.85
C GLY A 89 3.05 -6.20 -2.05
N VAL A 90 2.51 -7.11 -2.87
CA VAL A 90 3.16 -8.40 -3.19
C VAL A 90 4.44 -8.16 -3.98
N TYR A 91 5.53 -8.78 -3.54
CA TYR A 91 6.83 -8.72 -4.21
C TYR A 91 6.80 -9.38 -5.60
N LYS A 92 7.50 -8.77 -6.57
CA LYS A 92 7.56 -9.23 -7.97
C LYS A 92 8.95 -9.53 -8.50
N GLY A 93 10.00 -8.93 -7.93
CA GLY A 93 11.38 -9.11 -8.41
C GLY A 93 12.33 -8.03 -7.88
N GLY A 94 13.64 -8.26 -8.05
CA GLY A 94 14.71 -7.41 -7.51
C GLY A 94 15.46 -8.06 -6.33
N ARG A 95 15.89 -7.25 -5.36
CA ARG A 95 16.75 -7.70 -4.24
C ARG A 95 16.01 -8.05 -2.95
N ALA A 96 14.79 -7.55 -2.79
CA ALA A 96 13.99 -7.88 -1.62
C ALA A 96 13.62 -9.37 -1.61
N THR A 97 13.42 -9.93 -0.44
CA THR A 97 13.09 -11.34 -0.23
C THR A 97 11.64 -11.55 0.24
N ARG A 98 10.89 -10.46 0.41
CA ARG A 98 9.52 -10.48 0.95
C ARG A 98 8.68 -9.31 0.43
N ASN A 99 7.37 -9.35 0.73
CA ASN A 99 6.40 -8.31 0.37
C ASN A 99 6.65 -7.01 1.15
N LEU A 100 6.03 -5.91 0.73
CA LEU A 100 6.02 -4.68 1.55
C LEU A 100 5.42 -4.96 2.92
N ASP A 101 6.03 -4.40 3.96
CA ASP A 101 5.52 -4.52 5.34
C ASP A 101 4.17 -3.77 5.42
N ARG A 102 3.14 -4.45 5.95
CA ARG A 102 1.78 -3.91 6.11
C ARG A 102 1.56 -3.48 7.55
N TYR A 103 0.96 -2.32 7.77
CA TYR A 103 0.51 -1.93 9.10
C TYR A 103 -0.78 -2.65 9.47
N VAL A 104 -0.97 -2.91 10.76
CA VAL A 104 -2.27 -3.36 11.26
C VAL A 104 -3.24 -2.20 11.19
N ILE A 105 -4.37 -2.46 10.52
CA ILE A 105 -5.38 -1.45 10.24
C ILE A 105 -6.76 -1.92 10.67
N GLN A 106 -7.61 -0.95 10.99
CA GLN A 106 -9.02 -1.15 11.35
C GLN A 106 -9.90 -0.15 10.61
N ARG A 107 -11.14 -0.54 10.33
CA ARG A 107 -12.14 0.36 9.77
C ARG A 107 -12.87 1.07 10.92
N ASP A 108 -13.00 2.38 10.80
CA ASP A 108 -13.83 3.21 11.67
C ASP A 108 -14.67 4.15 10.81
N GLY A 109 -15.94 3.79 10.60
CA GLY A 109 -16.82 4.46 9.64
C GLY A 109 -16.23 4.46 8.22
N ASP A 110 -15.99 5.67 7.70
CA ASP A 110 -15.37 5.92 6.39
C ASP A 110 -13.86 6.15 6.47
N SER A 111 -13.24 5.83 7.61
CA SER A 111 -11.81 5.97 7.83
C SER A 111 -11.11 4.62 8.01
N VAL A 112 -9.86 4.57 7.57
CA VAL A 112 -8.88 3.56 7.98
C VAL A 112 -8.06 4.11 9.14
N VAL A 113 -8.01 3.36 10.23
CA VAL A 113 -7.19 3.63 11.41
C VAL A 113 -5.97 2.72 11.35
N VAL A 114 -4.78 3.30 11.44
CA VAL A 114 -3.49 2.61 11.33
C VAL A 114 -2.80 2.61 12.69
N ASN A 115 -2.44 1.43 13.20
CA ASN A 115 -1.63 1.32 14.41
C ASN A 115 -0.14 1.51 14.07
N LEU A 116 0.45 2.65 14.42
CA LEU A 116 1.83 3.01 14.06
C LEU A 116 2.90 2.16 14.78
N HIS A 117 2.53 1.39 15.79
CA HIS A 117 3.43 0.53 16.54
C HIS A 117 3.35 -0.94 16.13
N GLN A 118 2.48 -1.28 15.17
CA GLN A 118 2.24 -2.66 14.78
C GLN A 118 2.19 -2.81 13.25
N TRP A 119 3.22 -3.45 12.71
CA TRP A 119 3.28 -3.87 11.31
C TRP A 119 3.60 -5.36 11.21
N VAL A 120 3.29 -5.93 10.06
CA VAL A 120 3.35 -7.35 9.78
C VAL A 120 4.27 -7.58 8.57
N GLN A 121 5.19 -8.51 8.73
CA GLN A 121 6.18 -8.89 7.72
C GLN A 121 5.79 -10.23 7.12
N SER A 122 5.67 -10.30 5.79
CA SER A 122 5.11 -11.50 5.13
C SER A 122 5.95 -12.77 5.30
N ASP A 123 7.24 -12.64 5.63
CA ASP A 123 8.17 -13.76 5.88
C ASP A 123 8.19 -14.20 7.35
N LYS A 124 7.58 -13.43 8.26
CA LYS A 124 7.47 -13.75 9.70
C LYS A 124 6.06 -14.17 10.08
N ASP A 125 5.07 -13.50 9.52
CA ASP A 125 3.66 -13.78 9.75
C ASP A 125 2.87 -13.64 8.44
N PRO A 126 2.88 -14.69 7.59
CA PRO A 126 2.15 -14.69 6.33
C PRO A 126 0.64 -14.52 6.51
N ALA A 127 0.07 -15.09 7.58
CA ALA A 127 -1.36 -15.06 7.85
C ALA A 127 -1.81 -13.66 8.29
N GLY A 128 -1.10 -13.03 9.23
CA GLY A 128 -1.35 -11.66 9.64
C GLY A 128 -1.12 -10.67 8.50
N TRP A 129 -0.11 -10.89 7.65
CA TRP A 129 0.13 -10.04 6.48
C TRP A 129 -1.05 -10.12 5.49
N ALA A 130 -1.56 -11.33 5.24
CA ALA A 130 -2.73 -11.54 4.39
C ALA A 130 -4.00 -10.89 4.98
N ALA A 131 -4.16 -10.95 6.31
CA ALA A 131 -5.30 -10.38 7.04
C ALA A 131 -5.24 -8.85 7.23
N ALA A 132 -4.06 -8.22 7.09
CA ALA A 132 -3.87 -6.77 7.26
C ALA A 132 -4.41 -5.96 6.07
N THR A 133 -5.72 -6.03 5.85
CA THR A 133 -6.45 -5.34 4.79
C THR A 133 -7.92 -5.10 5.20
N ILE A 134 -8.59 -4.14 4.57
CA ILE A 134 -10.02 -3.87 4.75
C ILE A 134 -10.71 -4.06 3.39
N ALA A 135 -11.76 -4.87 3.34
CA ALA A 135 -12.62 -4.97 2.15
C ALA A 135 -13.57 -3.76 2.06
N VAL A 136 -13.76 -3.22 0.86
CA VAL A 136 -14.42 -1.92 0.59
C VAL A 136 -15.14 -1.85 -0.74
#